data_AF-A0A6N6S1C4-F1
#
_entry.id   AF-A0A6N6S1C4-F1
#
_cell.length_a   1.000
_cell.length_b   1.000
_cell.length_c   1.000
_cell.angle_alpha   90.00
_cell.angle_beta   90.00
_cell.angle_gamma   90.00
#
_symmetry.space_group_name_H-M   'P 1'
#
loop_
_entity.id
_entity.type
_entity.pdbx_description
1 polymer ?
#
loop_
_entity_poly.entity_id
_entity_poly.type
_entity_poly.pdbx_seq_one_letter_code
_entity_poly.pdbx_strand_id
1 'polypeptide(L)'
;MSAILQPHRERAIQRMKAQETVLRIQDGSDLNYSTLERCEGLGSVDTNQTGKQSKGLHLHSTFAVTSSGLPLGVLRTKCVAWQQRFEEDKRPLSAIPIEQKNTFRAL
;
A
#
# COMPACT_ATOMS: atom_id res chain seq x y z
N MET A 1 -11.57 -1.19 -8.63
CA MET A 1 -10.14 -1.56 -8.66
C MET A 1 -9.90 -3.05 -8.89
N SER A 2 -10.56 -3.96 -8.14
CA SER A 2 -10.28 -5.41 -8.21
C SER A 2 -10.39 -6.01 -9.63
N ALA A 3 -11.42 -5.65 -10.40
CA ALA A 3 -11.61 -6.15 -11.77
C ALA A 3 -10.49 -5.77 -12.75
N ILE A 4 -9.83 -4.62 -12.54
CA ILE A 4 -8.69 -4.19 -13.39
C ILE A 4 -7.44 -4.98 -13.03
N LEU A 5 -7.19 -5.17 -11.73
CA LEU A 5 -5.95 -5.79 -11.25
C LEU A 5 -5.96 -7.32 -11.35
N GLN A 6 -7.13 -7.95 -11.32
CA GLN A 6 -7.28 -9.39 -11.43
C GLN A 6 -6.58 -9.98 -12.67
N PRO A 7 -6.84 -9.54 -13.91
CA PRO A 7 -6.19 -10.12 -15.09
C PRO A 7 -4.66 -9.93 -15.08
N HIS A 8 -4.16 -8.82 -14.54
CA HIS A 8 -2.71 -8.61 -14.38
C HIS A 8 -2.10 -9.60 -13.39
N ARG A 9 -2.79 -9.84 -12.26
CA ARG A 9 -2.38 -10.84 -11.26
C ARG A 9 -2.37 -12.24 -11.86
N GLU A 10 -3.39 -12.61 -12.63
CA GLU A 10 -3.45 -13.91 -13.29
C GLU A 10 -2.29 -14.09 -14.26
N ARG A 11 -1.97 -13.08 -15.06
CA ARG A 11 -0.83 -13.13 -15.98
C ARG A 11 0.51 -13.23 -15.24
N ALA A 12 0.68 -12.53 -14.12
CA ALA A 12 1.87 -12.67 -13.27
C ALA A 12 2.00 -14.11 -12.73
N ILE A 13 0.90 -14.68 -12.22
CA ILE A 13 0.87 -16.07 -11.75
C ILE A 13 1.20 -17.06 -12.87
N GLN A 14 0.69 -16.85 -14.09
CA GLN A 14 1.05 -17.72 -15.23
C GLN A 14 2.54 -17.66 -15.56
N ARG A 15 3.18 -16.47 -15.52
CA ARG A 15 4.64 -16.35 -15.73
C ARG A 15 5.43 -17.03 -14.62
N MET A 16 4.95 -16.95 -13.37
CA MET A 16 5.59 -17.60 -12.21
C MET A 16 5.63 -19.13 -12.34
N LYS A 17 4.62 -19.76 -12.97
CA LYS A 17 4.59 -21.22 -13.14
C LYS A 17 5.75 -21.77 -13.97
N ALA A 18 6.39 -20.94 -14.79
CA ALA A 18 7.56 -21.31 -15.58
C ALA A 18 8.88 -21.16 -14.80
N GLN A 19 8.84 -20.74 -13.53
CA GLN A 19 10.02 -20.50 -12.70
C GLN A 19 10.06 -21.52 -11.57
N GLU A 20 11.22 -22.13 -11.34
CA GLU A 20 11.43 -23.03 -10.20
C GLU A 20 11.34 -22.26 -8.87
N THR A 21 11.92 -21.07 -8.82
CA THR A 21 11.89 -20.18 -7.65
C THR A 21 11.51 -18.76 -8.07
N VAL A 22 10.65 -18.14 -7.26
CA VAL A 22 10.20 -16.75 -7.43
C VAL A 22 10.45 -16.00 -6.13
N LEU A 23 11.03 -14.81 -6.23
CA LEU A 23 11.18 -13.88 -5.12
C LEU A 23 9.98 -12.93 -5.10
N ARG A 24 9.39 -12.74 -3.92
CA ARG A 24 8.23 -11.86 -3.72
C ARG A 24 8.63 -10.68 -2.85
N ILE A 25 8.92 -9.56 -3.50
CA ILE A 25 9.27 -8.31 -2.83
C ILE A 25 7.99 -7.68 -2.29
N GLN A 26 7.99 -7.33 -1.01
CA GLN A 26 6.89 -6.63 -0.36
C GLN A 26 7.39 -5.28 0.11
N ASP A 27 6.73 -4.22 -0.33
CA ASP A 27 7.13 -2.86 -0.02
C ASP A 27 5.93 -1.91 0.02
N GLY A 28 6.07 -0.84 0.81
CA GLY A 28 5.09 0.23 0.98
C GLY A 28 5.58 1.52 0.34
N SER A 29 4.70 2.23 -0.36
CA SER A 29 4.98 3.54 -0.92
C SER A 29 3.75 4.43 -0.83
N ASP A 30 3.94 5.74 -0.82
CA ASP A 30 2.83 6.69 -0.78
C ASP A 30 2.59 7.32 -2.15
N LEU A 31 1.31 7.36 -2.55
CA LEU A 31 0.83 8.08 -3.71
C LEU A 31 0.44 9.50 -3.25
N ASN A 32 1.30 10.47 -3.54
CA ASN A 32 1.11 11.86 -3.14
C ASN A 32 0.19 12.60 -4.12
N TYR A 33 -0.95 13.10 -3.61
CA TYR A 33 -1.94 13.86 -4.37
C TYR A 33 -2.16 15.26 -3.78
N SER A 34 -1.20 15.79 -3.02
CA SER A 34 -1.34 17.02 -2.23
C SER A 34 -1.63 18.29 -3.06
N THR A 35 -1.35 18.25 -4.36
CA THR A 35 -1.60 19.36 -5.30
C THR A 35 -2.98 19.27 -5.96
N LEU A 36 -3.71 18.17 -5.78
CA LEU A 36 -5.03 17.96 -6.37
C LEU A 36 -6.12 18.35 -5.35
N GLU A 37 -6.42 19.64 -5.26
CA GLU A 37 -7.32 20.20 -4.24
C GLU A 37 -8.74 19.63 -4.25
N ARG A 38 -9.21 19.17 -5.42
CA ARG A 38 -10.55 18.57 -5.59
C ARG A 38 -10.55 17.05 -5.49
N CYS A 39 -9.42 16.43 -5.14
CA CYS A 39 -9.33 14.99 -4.98
C CYS A 39 -9.84 14.59 -3.59
N GLU A 40 -10.95 13.84 -3.57
CA GLU A 40 -11.60 13.37 -2.36
C GLU A 40 -11.18 11.94 -1.98
N GLY A 41 -11.50 11.52 -0.76
CA GLY A 41 -11.20 10.16 -0.27
C GLY A 41 -9.73 9.88 0.04
N LEU A 42 -8.91 10.93 0.17
CA LEU A 42 -7.49 10.85 0.52
C LEU A 42 -7.25 10.84 2.03
N GLY A 43 -6.21 10.15 2.47
CA GLY A 43 -5.70 10.19 3.85
C GLY A 43 -4.46 11.09 3.97
N SER A 44 -3.90 11.22 5.17
CA SER A 44 -2.61 11.89 5.39
C SER A 44 -1.47 10.91 5.16
N VAL A 45 -0.51 11.23 4.29
CA VAL A 45 0.67 10.38 4.02
C VAL A 45 1.95 10.92 4.66
N ASP A 46 2.06 12.23 4.83
CA ASP A 46 3.23 12.86 5.45
C ASP A 46 2.83 14.18 6.14
N THR A 47 3.62 14.63 7.09
CA THR A 47 3.46 15.93 7.75
C THR A 47 4.80 16.66 7.74
N ASN A 48 4.82 17.84 7.11
CA ASN A 48 6.04 18.62 7.04
C ASN A 48 6.35 19.32 8.38
N GLN A 49 7.49 20.01 8.43
CA GLN A 49 7.95 20.75 9.62
C GLN A 49 6.97 21.84 10.10
N THR A 50 6.10 22.36 9.22
CA THR A 50 5.10 23.37 9.57
C THR A 50 3.76 22.76 10.00
N GLY A 51 3.69 21.43 10.15
CA GLY A 51 2.46 20.73 10.50
C GLY A 51 1.45 20.57 9.35
N LYS A 52 1.81 20.99 8.13
CA LYS A 52 0.93 20.83 6.95
C LYS A 52 0.97 19.36 6.51
N GLN A 53 -0.21 18.76 6.41
CA GLN A 53 -0.35 17.38 5.97
C GLN A 53 -0.39 17.28 4.44
N SER A 54 0.43 16.38 3.92
CA SER A 54 0.37 15.92 2.54
C SER A 54 -0.75 14.89 2.42
N LYS A 55 -1.66 15.09 1.45
CA LYS A 55 -2.79 14.18 1.21
C LYS A 55 -2.42 13.15 0.15
N GLY A 56 -2.79 11.90 0.40
CA GLY A 56 -2.43 10.79 -0.47
C GLY A 56 -3.06 9.47 -0.10
N LEU A 57 -2.56 8.40 -0.72
CA LEU A 57 -2.92 7.01 -0.44
C LEU A 57 -1.66 6.20 -0.16
N HIS A 58 -1.75 5.27 0.78
CA HIS A 58 -0.70 4.30 1.02
C HIS A 58 -0.90 3.07 0.14
N LEU A 59 0.13 2.71 -0.62
CA LEU A 59 0.17 1.56 -1.50
C LEU A 59 1.16 0.53 -0.95
N HIS A 60 0.63 -0.59 -0.49
CA HIS A 60 1.45 -1.77 -0.22
C HIS A 60 1.35 -2.73 -1.40
N SER A 61 2.49 -3.15 -1.93
CA SER A 61 2.55 -4.01 -3.12
C SER A 61 3.33 -5.28 -2.86
N THR A 62 2.96 -6.36 -3.56
CA THR A 62 3.78 -7.55 -3.67
C THR A 62 4.17 -7.76 -5.12
N PHE A 63 5.46 -7.61 -5.41
CA PHE A 63 6.04 -7.69 -6.74
C PHE A 63 6.86 -8.97 -6.89
N ALA A 64 6.57 -9.76 -7.92
CA ALA A 64 7.24 -11.02 -8.19
C ALA A 64 8.38 -10.81 -9.19
N VAL A 65 9.54 -11.38 -8.87
CA VAL A 65 10.73 -11.41 -9.74
C VAL A 65 11.36 -12.80 -9.74
N THR A 66 12.13 -13.14 -10.77
CA THR A 66 12.97 -14.34 -10.79
C THR A 66 14.13 -14.20 -9.81
N SER A 67 14.87 -15.29 -9.56
CA SER A 67 16.13 -15.25 -8.78
C SER A 67 17.19 -14.32 -9.39
N SER A 68 17.15 -14.09 -10.71
CA SER A 68 18.00 -13.13 -11.41
C SER A 68 17.45 -11.70 -11.44
N GLY A 69 16.30 -11.45 -10.80
CA GLY A 69 15.67 -10.13 -10.72
C GLY A 69 14.78 -9.74 -11.91
N LEU A 70 14.47 -10.66 -12.83
CA LEU A 70 13.57 -10.38 -13.95
C LEU A 70 12.13 -10.18 -13.44
N PRO A 71 11.45 -9.06 -13.76
CA PRO A 71 10.05 -8.84 -13.41
C PRO A 71 9.07 -9.87 -13.96
N LEU A 72 8.31 -10.50 -13.07
CA LEU A 72 7.21 -11.42 -13.42
C LEU A 72 5.84 -10.73 -13.30
N GLY A 73 5.73 -9.71 -12.45
CA GLY A 73 4.55 -8.85 -12.35
C GLY A 73 4.07 -8.62 -10.91
N VAL A 74 2.95 -7.91 -10.78
CA VAL A 74 2.38 -7.54 -9.48
C VAL A 74 1.34 -8.58 -9.05
N LEU A 75 1.50 -9.13 -7.84
CA LEU A 75 0.63 -10.18 -7.30
C LEU A 75 -0.49 -9.64 -6.43
N ARG A 76 -0.21 -8.57 -5.70
CA ARG A 76 -1.14 -7.93 -4.79
C ARG A 76 -0.80 -6.45 -4.71
N THR A 77 -1.84 -5.64 -4.68
CA THR A 77 -1.75 -4.25 -4.25
C THR A 77 -2.86 -3.99 -3.27
N LYS A 78 -2.54 -3.24 -2.23
CA LYS A 78 -3.52 -2.71 -1.30
C LYS A 78 -3.29 -1.21 -1.24
N CYS A 79 -4.28 -0.47 -1.71
CA CYS A 79 -4.24 0.98 -1.75
C CYS A 79 -5.30 1.49 -0.78
N VAL A 80 -4.87 2.20 0.26
CA VAL A 80 -5.73 2.65 1.35
C VAL A 80 -5.44 4.10 1.71
N ALA A 81 -6.47 4.86 2.02
CA ALA A 81 -6.31 6.12 2.73
C ALA A 81 -6.03 5.82 4.21
N TRP A 82 -4.96 6.40 4.77
CA TRP A 82 -4.73 6.30 6.20
C TRP A 82 -5.87 6.95 6.96
N GLN A 83 -6.53 6.18 7.83
CA GLN A 83 -7.53 6.72 8.73
C GLN A 83 -6.83 7.55 9.80
N GLN A 84 -7.24 8.81 9.93
CA GLN A 84 -6.85 9.61 11.08
C GLN A 84 -7.49 9.02 12.33
N ARG A 85 -6.78 9.14 13.45
CA ARG A 85 -7.34 8.81 14.75
C ARG A 85 -8.42 9.83 15.07
N PHE A 86 -9.51 9.36 15.66
CA PHE A 86 -10.50 10.24 16.27
C PHE A 86 -9.81 11.08 17.34
N GLU A 87 -10.12 12.38 17.39
CA GLU A 87 -9.51 13.32 18.35
C GLU A 87 -9.73 12.87 19.80
N GLU A 88 -10.83 12.16 20.06
CA GLU A 88 -11.19 11.63 21.37
C GLU A 88 -10.34 10.41 21.79
N ASP A 89 -9.72 9.70 20.83
CA ASP A 89 -8.88 8.55 21.13
C ASP A 89 -7.48 9.00 21.57
N LYS A 90 -7.30 9.10 22.89
CA LYS A 90 -6.03 9.52 23.53
C LYS A 90 -5.06 8.37 23.84
N ARG A 91 -5.36 7.13 23.45
CA ARG A 91 -4.52 5.97 23.79
C ARG A 91 -3.11 6.11 23.18
N PRO A 92 -2.04 5.67 23.85
CA PRO A 92 -0.72 5.62 23.20
C PRO A 92 -0.72 4.59 22.06
N LEU A 93 0.10 4.81 21.02
CA LEU A 93 0.18 3.89 19.85
C LEU A 93 0.54 2.45 20.23
N SER A 94 1.22 2.25 21.34
CA SER A 94 1.56 0.93 21.90
C SER A 94 0.34 0.18 22.45
N ALA A 95 -0.69 0.89 22.91
CA ALA A 95 -1.92 0.29 23.46
C ALA A 95 -2.98 -0.04 22.40
N ILE A 96 -2.74 0.33 21.14
CA ILE A 96 -3.63 0.00 20.02
C ILE A 96 -3.36 -1.46 19.60
N PRO A 97 -4.37 -2.36 19.62
CA PRO A 97 -4.25 -3.72 19.11
C PRO A 97 -3.71 -3.74 17.68
N ILE A 98 -2.89 -4.74 17.35
CA ILE A 98 -2.21 -4.79 16.06
C ILE A 98 -3.20 -4.75 14.89
N GLU A 99 -4.37 -5.39 15.02
CA GLU A 99 -5.42 -5.45 14.02
C GLU A 99 -6.03 -4.08 13.71
N GLN A 100 -5.98 -3.17 14.67
CA GLN A 100 -6.45 -1.79 14.53
C GLN A 100 -5.37 -0.85 13.98
N LYS A 101 -4.10 -1.29 13.94
CA LYS A 101 -3.02 -0.47 13.41
C LYS A 101 -3.15 -0.34 11.91
N ASN A 102 -3.01 0.88 11.46
CA ASN A 102 -2.89 1.26 10.06
C ASN A 102 -1.84 0.38 9.34
N THR A 103 -0.63 0.23 9.90
CA THR A 103 0.42 -0.61 9.32
C THR A 103 -0.01 -2.06 9.07
N PHE A 104 -0.75 -2.67 9.99
CA PHE A 104 -1.29 -4.02 9.80
C PHE A 104 -2.39 -4.05 8.74
N ARG A 105 -3.25 -3.04 8.71
CA ARG A 105 -4.30 -2.90 7.71
C ARG A 105 -3.77 -2.62 6.31
N ALA A 106 -2.52 -2.19 6.14
CA ALA A 106 -1.90 -2.03 4.83
C ALA A 106 -1.28 -3.34 4.29
N LEU A 107 -1.05 -4.34 5.14
CA LEU A 107 -0.54 -5.66 4.73
C LEU A 107 -1.56 -6.51 3.95
#